data_AF-A0A7J7D8C1-F1
#
_entry.id   AF-A0A7J7D8C1-F1
#
_cell.length_a   1.000
_cell.length_b   1.000
_cell.length_c   1.000
_cell.angle_alpha   90.00
_cell.angle_beta   90.00
_cell.angle_gamma   90.00
#
_symmetry.space_group_name_H-M   'P 1'
#
loop_
_entity.id
_entity.type
_entity.pdbx_description
1 polymer ?
#
loop_
_entity_poly.entity_id
_entity_poly.type
_entity_poly.pdbx_seq_one_letter_code
_entity_poly.pdbx_strand_id
1 'polypeptide(L)'
;MSCLVAFAVGEKYTIGNGFHVIAAHTGSQCFKLKPKSASSKSCYLMVNVQTYGGGLWHTWFGRDLNVAGRIIVRKSDGSSLQKLVKVKKSLFRIPTLAIHLDWLVEAKS
;
A
#
# COMPACT_ATOMS: atom_id res chain seq x y z
N MET A 1 -7.50 7.99 -3.80
CA MET A 1 -8.01 7.06 -4.82
C MET A 1 -7.22 7.28 -6.10
N SER A 2 -6.89 6.23 -6.84
CA SER A 2 -6.20 6.30 -8.14
C SER A 2 -7.06 5.57 -9.16
N CYS A 3 -7.24 6.18 -10.33
CA CYS A 3 -7.95 5.61 -11.48
C CYS A 3 -7.30 6.22 -12.74
N LEU A 4 -7.24 5.44 -13.82
CA LEU A 4 -6.79 5.89 -15.12
C LEU A 4 -7.79 5.39 -16.17
N VAL A 5 -8.22 6.28 -17.04
CA VAL A 5 -8.99 5.94 -18.23
C VAL A 5 -8.15 6.33 -19.43
N ALA A 6 -7.90 5.38 -20.30
CA ALA A 6 -7.21 5.59 -21.57
C ALA A 6 -8.13 5.06 -22.69
N PHE A 7 -8.20 5.81 -23.79
CA PHE A 7 -9.00 5.45 -24.95
C PHE A 7 -8.28 5.89 -26.22
N ALA A 8 -8.56 5.19 -27.31
CA ALA A 8 -8.11 5.56 -28.65
C ALA A 8 -9.35 5.73 -29.53
N VAL A 9 -9.43 6.85 -30.24
CA VAL A 9 -10.52 7.13 -31.18
C VAL A 9 -10.10 6.60 -32.54
N GLY A 10 -10.84 5.63 -33.07
CA GLY A 10 -10.56 5.08 -34.40
C GLY A 10 -10.89 6.09 -35.50
N GLU A 11 -10.15 6.05 -36.61
CA GLU A 11 -10.31 7.00 -37.73
C GLU A 11 -11.72 7.03 -38.32
N LYS A 12 -12.44 5.91 -38.27
CA LYS A 12 -13.82 5.76 -38.78
C LYS A 12 -14.89 5.97 -37.70
N TYR A 13 -14.53 6.51 -36.54
CA TYR A 13 -15.49 6.73 -35.47
C TYR A 13 -16.47 7.85 -35.83
N THR A 14 -17.76 7.58 -35.65
CA THR A 14 -18.84 8.57 -35.77
C THR A 14 -19.71 8.55 -34.52
N ILE A 15 -20.38 9.67 -34.24
CA ILE A 15 -21.31 9.77 -33.11
C ILE A 15 -22.37 8.68 -33.24
N GLY A 16 -22.54 7.88 -32.19
CA GLY A 16 -23.43 6.71 -32.18
C GLY A 16 -22.72 5.36 -32.32
N ASN A 17 -21.44 5.33 -32.69
CA ASN A 17 -20.66 4.09 -32.68
C ASN A 17 -20.40 3.61 -31.25
N GLY A 18 -20.36 2.30 -31.06
CA GLY A 18 -20.10 1.65 -29.77
C GLY A 18 -18.65 1.77 -29.29
N PHE A 19 -18.40 1.26 -28.09
CA PHE A 19 -17.09 1.22 -27.44
C PHE A 19 -16.68 -0.21 -27.11
N HIS A 20 -15.39 -0.53 -27.34
CA HIS A 20 -14.78 -1.71 -26.75
C HIS A 20 -14.10 -1.30 -25.45
N VAL A 21 -14.54 -1.87 -24.32
CA VAL A 21 -14.09 -1.47 -22.99
C VAL A 21 -13.47 -2.67 -22.28
N ILE A 22 -12.26 -2.46 -21.75
CA ILE A 22 -11.59 -3.39 -20.85
C ILE A 22 -11.46 -2.69 -19.49
N ALA A 23 -11.89 -3.38 -18.43
CA ALA A 23 -11.85 -2.85 -17.07
C ALA A 23 -10.96 -3.70 -16.17
N ALA A 24 -10.16 -3.01 -15.33
CA ALA A 24 -9.34 -3.61 -14.28
C ALA A 24 -9.25 -2.64 -13.09
N HIS A 25 -8.72 -3.11 -11.95
CA HIS A 25 -8.50 -2.26 -10.78
C HIS A 25 -7.01 -2.14 -10.44
N THR A 26 -6.59 -0.96 -9.96
CA THR A 26 -5.19 -0.69 -9.60
C THR A 26 -4.88 -0.94 -8.12
N GLY A 27 -5.89 -1.26 -7.31
CA GLY A 27 -5.74 -1.52 -5.88
C GLY A 27 -5.29 -2.94 -5.60
N SER A 28 -4.44 -3.12 -4.60
CA SER A 28 -4.04 -4.42 -4.06
C SER A 28 -4.10 -4.39 -2.53
N GLN A 29 -4.24 -5.55 -1.89
CA GLN A 29 -4.27 -5.64 -0.43
C GLN A 29 -2.91 -5.26 0.14
N CYS A 30 -2.88 -4.39 1.15
CA CYS A 30 -1.63 -3.91 1.74
C CYS A 30 -1.82 -3.33 3.14
N PHE A 31 -0.70 -3.05 3.81
CA PHE A 31 -0.68 -2.15 4.95
C PHE A 31 -0.53 -0.70 4.50
N LYS A 32 -1.34 0.19 5.08
CA LYS A 32 -1.22 1.64 4.90
C LYS A 32 -0.79 2.29 6.20
N LEU A 33 0.00 3.35 6.11
CA LEU A 33 0.35 4.16 7.29
C LEU A 33 -0.91 4.79 7.87
N LYS A 34 -1.07 4.71 9.19
CA LYS A 34 -2.07 5.53 9.90
C LYS A 34 -1.65 7.01 9.85
N PRO A 35 -2.59 7.98 9.92
CA PRO A 35 -2.25 9.40 9.98
C PRO A 35 -1.26 9.74 11.11
N LYS A 36 -1.46 9.14 12.29
CA LYS A 36 -0.49 9.15 13.39
C LYS A 36 0.25 7.80 13.41
N SER A 37 1.31 7.71 12.62
CA SER A 37 2.05 6.46 12.41
C SER A 37 3.17 6.22 13.40
N ALA A 38 3.85 7.27 13.89
CA ALA A 38 4.99 7.13 14.78
C ALA A 38 4.58 6.53 16.14
N SER A 39 5.32 5.52 16.59
CA SER A 39 5.13 4.85 17.86
C SER A 39 6.47 4.29 18.37
N SER A 40 6.54 3.96 19.66
CA SER A 40 7.72 3.34 20.26
C SER A 40 7.30 2.34 21.33
N LYS A 41 7.92 1.17 21.36
CA LYS A 41 7.67 0.16 22.40
C LYS A 41 8.88 -0.73 22.57
N SER A 42 9.22 -1.08 23.81
CA SER A 42 10.32 -2.00 24.14
C SER A 42 11.64 -1.64 23.45
N CYS A 43 12.00 -0.36 23.43
CA CYS A 43 13.19 0.18 22.77
C CYS A 43 13.21 0.07 21.22
N TYR A 44 12.08 -0.28 20.59
CA TYR A 44 11.92 -0.25 19.14
C TYR A 44 11.10 0.95 18.69
N LEU A 45 11.55 1.59 17.60
CA LEU A 45 10.73 2.52 16.83
C LEU A 45 9.76 1.71 15.97
N MET A 46 8.47 2.00 16.11
CA MET A 46 7.39 1.30 15.43
C MET A 46 6.62 2.24 14.53
N VAL A 47 6.00 1.66 13.51
CA VAL A 47 5.17 2.37 12.55
C VAL A 47 3.78 1.74 12.54
N ASN A 48 2.80 2.48 13.04
CA ASN A 48 1.42 2.04 13.08
C ASN A 48 0.81 2.02 11.68
N VAL A 49 0.21 0.89 11.34
CA VAL A 49 -0.43 0.63 10.06
C VAL A 49 -1.91 0.28 10.21
N GLN A 50 -2.67 0.44 9.14
CA GLN A 50 -4.04 -0.03 8.97
C GLN A 50 -4.08 -1.02 7.79
N THR A 51 -4.93 -2.02 7.90
CA THR A 51 -5.19 -2.98 6.83
C THR A 51 -5.98 -2.31 5.70
N TYR A 52 -5.65 -2.66 4.47
CA TYR A 52 -6.40 -2.24 3.29
C TYR A 52 -6.78 -3.47 2.47
N GLY A 53 -8.09 -3.73 2.35
CA GLY A 53 -8.64 -4.95 1.77
C GLY A 53 -8.68 -6.12 2.76
N GLY A 54 -9.01 -7.33 2.29
CA GLY A 54 -9.04 -8.58 3.07
C GLY A 54 -7.81 -9.45 2.81
N GLY A 55 -6.62 -8.92 3.08
CA GLY A 55 -5.37 -9.63 2.82
C GLY A 55 -5.13 -10.83 3.76
N LEU A 56 -4.34 -11.80 3.31
CA LEU A 56 -3.83 -12.89 4.15
C LEU A 56 -2.69 -12.36 5.03
N TRP A 57 -3.01 -11.73 6.16
CA TRP A 57 -2.03 -10.93 6.92
C TRP A 57 -0.83 -11.71 7.45
N HIS A 58 -0.99 -12.99 7.77
CA HIS A 58 0.11 -13.84 8.23
C HIS A 58 1.25 -13.93 7.19
N THR A 59 0.94 -13.82 5.88
CA THR A 59 1.96 -13.91 4.84
C THR A 59 2.91 -12.72 4.84
N TRP A 60 2.61 -11.63 5.54
CA TRP A 60 3.46 -10.44 5.62
C TRP A 60 4.55 -10.53 6.69
N PHE A 61 4.42 -11.48 7.62
CA PHE A 61 5.38 -11.68 8.69
C PHE A 61 6.70 -12.23 8.14
N GLY A 62 7.82 -11.87 8.78
CA GLY A 62 9.16 -12.29 8.37
C GLY A 62 9.67 -11.67 7.06
N ARG A 63 8.88 -10.83 6.38
CA ARG A 63 9.29 -10.17 5.14
C ARG A 63 10.08 -8.90 5.39
N ASP A 64 10.96 -8.59 4.44
CA ASP A 64 11.59 -7.28 4.32
C ASP A 64 10.64 -6.34 3.58
N LEU A 65 10.21 -5.29 4.26
CA LEU A 65 9.21 -4.36 3.77
C LEU A 65 9.83 -2.97 3.55
N ASN A 66 9.32 -2.28 2.54
CA ASN A 66 9.60 -0.87 2.27
C ASN A 66 8.29 -0.08 2.19
N VAL A 67 8.41 1.24 2.01
CA VAL A 67 7.26 2.15 1.87
C VAL A 67 7.30 2.83 0.51
N ALA A 68 6.12 2.88 -0.12
CA ALA A 68 5.88 3.66 -1.31
C ALA A 68 4.52 4.34 -1.19
N GLY A 69 4.36 5.47 -1.88
CA GLY A 69 3.10 6.18 -1.88
C GLY A 69 3.23 7.59 -2.44
N ARG A 70 2.29 8.41 -2.00
CA ARG A 70 2.14 9.80 -2.43
C ARG A 70 2.23 10.72 -1.23
N ILE A 71 3.03 11.77 -1.36
CA ILE A 71 3.11 12.86 -0.39
C ILE A 71 2.60 14.15 -1.00
N ILE A 72 2.07 15.03 -0.15
CA ILE A 72 1.70 16.40 -0.49
C ILE A 72 2.68 17.31 0.26
N VAL A 73 3.41 18.14 -0.48
CA VAL A 73 4.43 19.04 0.05
C VAL A 73 3.98 20.48 -0.18
N ARG A 74 4.04 21.31 0.86
CA ARG A 74 3.81 22.75 0.73
C ARG A 74 5.09 23.42 0.24
N LYS A 75 5.00 24.21 -0.83
CA LYS A 75 6.08 25.03 -1.36
C LYS A 75 6.19 26.35 -0.57
N SER A 76 7.33 27.03 -0.73
CA SER A 76 7.59 28.36 -0.14
C SER A 76 6.59 29.43 -0.59
N ASP A 77 6.06 29.30 -1.81
CA ASP A 77 5.02 30.18 -2.37
C ASP A 77 3.59 29.91 -1.84
N GLY A 78 3.45 28.98 -0.88
CA GLY A 78 2.16 28.59 -0.30
C GLY A 78 1.38 27.54 -1.10
N SER A 79 1.78 27.23 -2.34
CA SER A 79 1.14 26.19 -3.16
C SER A 79 1.44 24.78 -2.64
N SER A 80 0.59 23.81 -3.00
CA SER A 80 0.79 22.40 -2.65
C SER A 80 1.18 21.59 -3.88
N LEU A 81 2.21 20.76 -3.76
CA LEU A 81 2.70 19.88 -4.80
C LEU A 81 2.56 18.41 -4.38
N GLN A 82 2.03 17.60 -5.28
CA GLN A 82 2.00 16.16 -5.14
C GLN A 82 3.30 15.52 -5.64
N LYS A 83 3.93 14.65 -4.85
CA LYS A 83 5.07 13.83 -5.29
C LYS A 83 4.85 12.35 -4.98
N LEU A 84 5.35 11.49 -5.87
CA LEU A 84 5.45 10.05 -5.62
C LEU A 84 6.78 9.75 -4.93
N VAL A 85 6.74 8.84 -3.96
CA VAL A 85 7.92 8.42 -3.20
C VAL A 85 7.95 6.90 -3.15
N LYS A 86 9.14 6.33 -3.33
CA LYS A 86 9.42 4.92 -3.09
C LYS A 86 10.79 4.82 -2.44
N VAL A 87 10.83 4.28 -1.23
CA VAL A 87 12.10 3.96 -0.58
C VAL A 87 12.57 2.60 -1.09
N LYS A 88 13.74 2.55 -1.73
CA LYS A 88 14.27 1.30 -2.30
C LYS A 88 14.84 0.35 -1.25
N LYS A 89 15.36 0.89 -0.14
CA LYS A 89 15.90 0.11 0.98
C LYS A 89 14.76 -0.48 1.81
N SER A 90 14.92 -1.73 2.24
CA SER A 90 14.03 -2.34 3.23
C SER A 90 14.22 -1.68 4.58
N LEU A 91 13.15 -1.08 5.12
CA LEU A 91 13.17 -0.30 6.36
C LEU A 91 12.30 -0.93 7.46
N PHE A 92 11.36 -1.80 7.10
CA PHE A 92 10.36 -2.31 8.02
C PHE A 92 10.35 -3.83 8.00
N ARG A 93 10.00 -4.42 9.13
CA ARG A 93 9.77 -5.85 9.29
C ARG A 93 8.64 -6.05 10.29
N ILE A 94 7.83 -7.06 10.05
CA ILE A 94 6.84 -7.55 11.00
C ILE A 94 7.37 -8.90 11.51
N PRO A 95 8.00 -8.95 12.70
CA PRO A 95 8.57 -10.18 13.22
C PRO A 95 7.46 -11.15 13.67
N THR A 96 7.70 -12.45 13.52
CA THR A 96 6.93 -13.48 14.20
C THR A 96 7.39 -13.60 15.66
N LEU A 97 6.51 -14.06 16.53
CA LEU A 97 6.92 -14.53 17.85
C LEU A 97 7.74 -15.82 17.67
N ALA A 98 8.74 -16.03 18.52
CA ALA A 98 9.50 -17.27 18.50
C ALA A 98 8.58 -18.45 18.88
N ILE A 99 8.71 -19.58 18.18
CA ILE A 99 7.84 -20.76 18.37
C ILE A 99 7.83 -21.26 19.81
N HIS A 100 8.99 -21.23 20.49
CA HIS A 100 9.13 -21.62 21.90
C HIS A 100 8.27 -20.79 22.87
N LEU A 101 7.82 -19.61 22.45
CA LEU A 101 6.98 -18.69 23.21
C LEU A 101 5.52 -18.68 22.72
N ASP A 102 5.18 -19.52 21.73
CA ASP A 102 3.87 -19.57 21.09
C ASP A 102 3.25 -20.97 21.17
N TRP A 103 2.89 -21.38 22.40
CA TRP A 103 2.38 -22.73 22.72
C TRP A 103 0.99 -23.03 22.12
N LEU A 104 0.31 -22.04 21.53
CA LEU A 104 -1.01 -22.19 20.92
C LEU A 104 -0.95 -22.53 19.42
N VAL A 105 0.17 -22.28 18.75
CA VAL A 105 0.35 -22.67 17.33
C VAL A 105 0.60 -24.18 17.21
N GLU A 106 1.29 -24.80 18.18
CA GLU A 106 1.53 -26.24 18.21
C GLU A 106 0.24 -27.07 18.41
N ALA A 107 -0.78 -26.52 19.06
CA ALA A 107 -2.02 -27.25 19.36
C ALA A 107 -3.02 -27.36 18.17
N LYS A 108 -2.67 -26.81 17.00
CA LYS A 108 -3.55 -26.75 15.80
C LYS A 108 -2.97 -27.39 14.53
N SER A 109 -1.81 -28.04 14.61
CA SER A 109 -1.29 -28.92 13.53
C SER A 109 -1.59 -30.38 13.84
#